data_AF-A0A933R3L2-F1
#
_entry.id   AF-A0A933R3L2-F1
#
_cell.length_a   1.000
_cell.length_b   1.000
_cell.length_c   1.000
_cell.angle_alpha   90.00
_cell.angle_beta   90.00
_cell.angle_gamma   90.00
#
_symmetry.space_group_name_H-M   'P 1'
#
loop_
_entity.id
_entity.type
_entity.pdbx_description
1 polymer ?
#
loop_
_entity_poly.entity_id
_entity_poly.type
_entity_poly.pdbx_seq_one_letter_code
_entity_poly.pdbx_strand_id
1 'polypeptide(L)'
;MNYPEILQITSIALEGLVALISAVAAFRGRSYMYGLAFTFAIYVFYDLTKLYGWGVPQNALSVIFLVATLSALASVWRISKRR
;
A
#
# COMPACT_ATOMS: atom_id res chain seq x y z
N MET A 1 2.70 -9.94 23.87
CA MET A 1 2.29 -8.99 22.81
C MET A 1 1.21 -8.10 23.37
N ASN A 2 1.41 -6.80 23.31
CA ASN A 2 0.39 -5.83 23.72
C ASN A 2 -0.66 -5.69 22.60
N TYR A 3 -1.91 -5.35 22.96
CA TYR A 3 -2.98 -5.08 21.99
C TYR A 3 -2.56 -4.22 20.77
N PRO A 4 -1.82 -3.10 20.91
CA PRO A 4 -1.35 -2.31 19.77
C PRO A 4 -0.42 -3.08 18.81
N GLU A 5 0.43 -3.97 19.32
CA GLU A 5 1.36 -4.77 18.50
C GLU A 5 0.59 -5.80 17.66
N ILE A 6 -0.43 -6.43 18.24
CA ILE A 6 -1.28 -7.41 17.53
C ILE A 6 -2.03 -6.71 16.39
N LEU A 7 -2.58 -5.51 16.65
CA LEU A 7 -3.23 -4.69 15.64
C LEU A 7 -2.28 -4.30 14.52
N GLN A 8 -1.05 -3.88 14.83
CA GLN A 8 -0.05 -3.50 13.85
C GLN A 8 0.35 -4.68 12.95
N ILE A 9 0.61 -5.85 13.53
CA ILE A 9 0.95 -7.05 12.76
C ILE A 9 -0.21 -7.50 11.88
N THR A 10 -1.44 -7.42 12.40
CA THR A 10 -2.65 -7.73 11.62
C THR A 10 -2.83 -6.76 10.45
N SER A 11 -2.55 -5.46 10.66
CA SER A 11 -2.57 -4.44 9.61
C SER A 11 -1.57 -4.79 8.50
N ILE A 12 -0.30 -5.04 8.86
CA ILE A 12 0.77 -5.39 7.90
C ILE A 12 0.38 -6.62 7.08
N ALA A 13 -0.20 -7.65 7.72
CA ALA A 13 -0.63 -8.86 7.03
C ALA A 13 -1.75 -8.57 6.02
N LEU A 14 -2.74 -7.76 6.40
CA LEU A 14 -3.83 -7.35 5.51
C LEU A 14 -3.32 -6.49 4.35
N GLU A 15 -2.44 -5.54 4.62
CA GLU A 15 -1.85 -4.69 3.59
C GLU A 15 -1.05 -5.51 2.58
N GLY A 16 -0.23 -6.47 3.05
CA GLY A 16 0.51 -7.38 2.20
C GLY A 16 -0.39 -8.25 1.33
N LEU A 17 -1.51 -8.72 1.89
CA LEU A 17 -2.50 -9.50 1.15
C LEU A 17 -3.17 -8.67 0.04
N VAL A 18 -3.57 -7.42 0.34
CA VAL A 18 -4.16 -6.52 -0.67
C VAL A 18 -3.14 -6.15 -1.75
N ALA A 19 -1.88 -5.88 -1.38
CA ALA A 19 -0.79 -5.63 -2.32
C ALA A 19 -0.61 -6.82 -3.27
N LEU A 20 -0.55 -8.05 -2.73
CA LEU A 20 -0.35 -9.27 -3.51
C LEU A 20 -1.52 -9.56 -4.46
N ILE A 21 -2.77 -9.46 -3.97
CA ILE A 21 -3.95 -9.65 -4.81
C ILE A 21 -4.01 -8.61 -5.94
N SER A 22 -3.72 -7.35 -5.63
CA SER A 22 -3.70 -6.27 -6.62
C SER A 22 -2.60 -6.47 -7.66
N ALA A 23 -1.40 -6.91 -7.24
CA ALA A 23 -0.30 -7.21 -8.13
C ALA A 23 -0.63 -8.38 -9.07
N VAL A 24 -1.17 -9.49 -8.53
CA VAL A 24 -1.60 -10.64 -9.33
C VAL A 24 -2.69 -10.23 -10.32
N ALA A 25 -3.67 -9.44 -9.90
CA ALA A 25 -4.70 -8.92 -10.81
C ALA A 25 -4.09 -8.05 -11.92
N ALA A 26 -3.11 -7.21 -11.60
CA ALA A 26 -2.40 -6.37 -12.55
C ALA A 26 -1.62 -7.20 -13.58
N PHE A 27 -0.91 -8.23 -13.15
CA PHE A 27 -0.20 -9.17 -14.03
C PHE A 27 -1.14 -9.98 -14.93
N ARG A 28 -2.37 -10.25 -14.49
CA ARG A 28 -3.42 -10.92 -15.27
C ARG A 28 -4.15 -10.01 -16.27
N GLY A 29 -3.60 -8.83 -16.58
CA GLY A 29 -4.13 -7.92 -17.61
C GLY A 29 -5.05 -6.82 -17.07
N ARG A 30 -5.28 -6.73 -15.75
CA ARG A 30 -5.98 -5.60 -15.14
C ARG A 30 -4.99 -4.51 -14.75
N SER A 31 -4.32 -3.91 -15.75
CA SER A 31 -3.25 -2.92 -15.53
C SER A 31 -3.65 -1.69 -14.71
N TYR A 32 -4.95 -1.44 -14.50
CA TYR A 32 -5.43 -0.42 -13.59
C TYR A 32 -5.23 -0.77 -12.10
N MET A 33 -4.93 -2.03 -11.76
CA MET A 33 -4.64 -2.46 -10.40
C MET A 33 -3.18 -2.21 -9.97
N TYR A 34 -2.29 -1.83 -10.90
CA TYR A 34 -0.88 -1.54 -10.57
C TYR A 34 -0.74 -0.43 -9.54
N GLY A 35 -1.55 0.63 -9.60
CA GLY A 35 -1.45 1.70 -8.61
C GLY A 35 -1.95 1.27 -7.24
N LEU A 36 -2.99 0.43 -7.15
CA LEU A 36 -3.41 -0.17 -5.87
C LEU A 36 -2.33 -1.09 -5.29
N ALA A 37 -1.71 -1.93 -6.12
CA ALA A 37 -0.61 -2.78 -5.69
C ALA A 37 0.56 -1.95 -5.15
N PHE A 38 0.91 -0.87 -5.86
CA PHE A 38 1.97 0.05 -5.46
C PHE A 38 1.66 0.79 -4.14
N THR A 39 0.43 1.31 -3.98
CA THR A 39 0.00 1.98 -2.76
C THR A 39 0.09 1.06 -1.54
N PHE A 40 -0.46 -0.16 -1.63
CA PHE A 40 -0.41 -1.10 -0.51
C PHE A 40 1.00 -1.64 -0.25
N ALA A 41 1.85 -1.78 -1.27
CA ALA A 41 3.25 -2.10 -1.07
C ALA A 41 4.00 -1.00 -0.29
N ILE A 42 3.68 0.27 -0.54
CA ILE A 42 4.20 1.39 0.25
C ILE A 42 3.73 1.33 1.70
N TYR A 43 2.47 0.98 1.95
CA TYR A 43 1.94 0.86 3.31
C TYR A 43 2.63 -0.25 4.09
N VAL A 44 2.78 -1.43 3.49
CA VAL A 44 3.57 -2.53 4.08
C VAL A 44 4.98 -2.06 4.42
N PHE A 45 5.66 -1.41 3.49
CA PHE A 45 7.01 -0.90 3.74
C PHE A 45 7.03 0.09 4.90
N TYR A 46 6.07 1.02 4.94
CA TYR A 46 5.95 2.01 6.01
C TYR A 46 5.69 1.36 7.37
N ASP A 47 4.75 0.44 7.46
CA ASP A 47 4.44 -0.22 8.73
C ASP A 47 5.57 -1.14 9.19
N LEU A 48 6.35 -1.72 8.26
CA LEU A 48 7.61 -2.39 8.59
C LEU A 48 8.64 -1.40 9.13
N THR A 49 8.79 -0.21 8.53
CA THR A 49 9.73 0.81 9.04
C THR A 49 9.39 1.21 10.47
N LYS A 50 8.10 1.33 10.80
CA LYS A 50 7.63 1.57 12.18
C LYS A 50 7.92 0.40 13.10
N LEU A 51 7.63 -0.84 12.66
CA LEU A 51 7.83 -2.04 13.45
C LEU A 51 9.31 -2.24 13.83
N TYR A 52 10.23 -1.96 12.91
CA TYR A 52 11.68 -2.05 13.14
C TYR A 52 12.31 -0.76 13.69
N GLY A 53 11.52 0.30 13.89
CA GLY A 53 12.01 1.58 14.40
C GLY A 53 12.99 2.30 13.46
N TRP A 54 12.88 2.08 12.14
CA TRP A 54 13.68 2.83 11.17
C TRP A 54 13.27 4.29 11.20
N GLY A 55 14.22 5.18 11.53
CA GLY A 55 14.02 6.61 11.57
C GLY A 55 13.88 7.21 10.16
N VAL A 56 12.75 6.97 9.50
CA VAL A 56 12.46 7.55 8.19
C VAL A 56 12.08 9.04 8.38
N PRO A 57 12.73 9.97 7.65
CA PRO A 57 12.40 11.38 7.74
C PRO A 57 10.93 11.66 7.39
N GLN A 58 10.26 12.52 8.17
CA GLN A 58 8.85 12.85 7.99
C GLN A 58 8.55 13.45 6.60
N ASN A 59 9.47 14.26 6.06
CA ASN A 59 9.38 14.82 4.71
C ASN A 59 9.43 13.73 3.62
N ALA A 60 10.31 12.73 3.77
CA ALA A 60 10.37 11.60 2.85
C ALA A 60 9.07 10.80 2.89
N LEU A 61 8.51 10.61 4.09
CA LEU A 61 7.20 9.97 4.28
C LEU A 61 6.08 10.72 3.57
N SER A 62 5.99 12.03 3.73
CA SER A 62 4.96 12.85 3.06
C SER A 62 5.02 12.71 1.54
N VAL A 63 6.22 12.69 0.94
CA VAL A 63 6.40 12.50 -0.51
C VAL A 63 5.94 11.10 -0.93
N ILE A 64 6.36 10.06 -0.21
CA ILE A 64 5.97 8.68 -0.50
C ILE A 64 4.44 8.51 -0.43
N PHE A 65 3.80 9.05 0.61
CA PHE A 65 2.35 9.01 0.76
C PHE A 65 1.61 9.78 -0.34
N LEU A 66 2.14 10.92 -0.79
CA LEU A 66 1.56 11.66 -1.90
C LEU A 66 1.58 10.81 -3.19
N VAL A 67 2.72 10.20 -3.51
CA VAL A 67 2.85 9.32 -4.68
C VAL A 67 1.93 8.10 -4.56
N ALA A 68 1.84 7.50 -3.38
CA ALA A 68 0.92 6.39 -3.10
C ALA A 68 -0.55 6.81 -3.32
N THR A 69 -0.93 8.01 -2.88
CA THR A 69 -2.29 8.54 -3.03
C THR A 69 -2.63 8.81 -4.49
N LEU A 70 -1.72 9.44 -5.24
CA LEU A 70 -1.91 9.68 -6.68
C LEU A 70 -2.03 8.36 -7.46
N SER A 71 -1.26 7.34 -7.07
CA SER A 71 -1.29 6.00 -7.69
C SER A 71 -2.62 5.28 -7.43
N ALA A 72 -3.12 5.35 -6.20
CA ALA A 72 -4.44 4.82 -5.84
C ALA A 72 -5.55 5.55 -6.61
N LEU A 73 -5.49 6.89 -6.68
CA LEU A 73 -6.47 7.70 -7.39
C LEU A 73 -6.49 7.36 -8.89
N ALA A 74 -5.34 7.25 -9.53
CA ALA A 74 -5.24 6.84 -10.94
C ALA A 74 -5.84 5.44 -11.18
N SER A 75 -5.67 4.52 -10.22
CA SER A 75 -6.25 3.18 -10.29
C SER A 75 -7.76 3.21 -10.20
N VAL A 76 -8.30 3.91 -9.19
CA VAL A 76 -9.75 4.05 -8.98
C VAL A 76 -10.41 4.77 -10.15
N TRP A 77 -9.80 5.82 -10.69
CA TRP A 77 -10.31 6.52 -11.86
C TRP A 77 -10.41 5.60 -13.08
N ARG A 78 -9.40 4.78 -13.34
CA ARG A 78 -9.41 3.81 -14.44
C ARG A 78 -10.44 2.70 -14.23
N ILE A 79 -10.66 2.27 -13.00
CA ILE A 79 -11.74 1.32 -12.65
C ILE A 79 -13.10 1.94 -12.98
N SER A 80 -13.32 3.19 -12.56
CA SER A 80 -14.60 3.88 -12.75
C SER A 80 -14.91 4.16 -14.22
N LYS A 81 -13.90 4.47 -15.05
CA LYS A 81 -14.08 4.77 -16.48
C LYS A 81 -14.28 3.52 -17.36
N ARG A 82 -14.02 2.33 -16.83
CA ARG A 82 -14.19 1.04 -17.53
C ARG A 82 -15.54 0.35 -17.23
N ARG A 83 -16.42 1.00 -16.46
CA ARG A 83 -17.82 0.59 -16.32
C ARG A 83 -18.68 1.24 -17.38
#